data_AF-A0A1X7C553-F1
#
_entry.id   AF-A0A1X7C553-F1
#
_cell.length_a   1.000
_cell.length_b   1.000
_cell.length_c   1.000
_cell.angle_alpha   90.00
_cell.angle_beta   90.00
_cell.angle_gamma   90.00
#
_symmetry.space_group_name_H-M   'P 1'
#
loop_
_entity.id
_entity.type
_entity.pdbx_description
1 polymer ?
#
loop_
_entity_poly.entity_id
_entity_poly.type
_entity_poly.pdbx_seq_one_letter_code
_entity_poly.pdbx_strand_id
1 'polypeptide(L)' 'MEKAMNDFNCAYVRSHYNVPAEIGRRVIANGEPGVIIADRGHCIGAILDSDPKKRIRNYHPT' A
#
# COMPACT_ATOMS: atom_id res chain seq x y z
N MET A 1 -0.17 -11.06 19.89
CA MET A 1 -1.32 -10.35 19.27
C MET A 1 -0.93 -9.61 17.99
N GLU A 2 0.31 -9.13 17.84
CA GLU A 2 0.84 -8.55 16.57
C GLU A 2 0.78 -9.48 15.35
N LYS A 3 1.04 -10.78 15.52
CA LYS A 3 1.16 -11.72 14.41
C LYS A 3 -0.13 -11.88 13.59
N ALA A 4 -1.30 -11.73 14.21
CA ALA A 4 -2.60 -11.89 13.55
C ALA A 4 -3.06 -10.64 12.78
N MET A 5 -2.60 -9.43 13.16
CA MET A 5 -2.90 -8.21 12.40
C MET A 5 -2.13 -8.18 11.06
N ASN A 6 -0.93 -8.78 11.03
CA ASN A 6 -0.07 -8.82 9.84
C ASN A 6 -0.54 -9.80 8.76
N ASP A 7 -1.29 -10.85 9.13
CA ASP A 7 -1.73 -11.86 8.17
C ASP A 7 -2.83 -11.32 7.24
N PHE A 8 -3.61 -10.34 7.68
CA PHE A 8 -4.66 -9.70 6.86
C PHE A 8 -4.21 -8.45 6.13
N ASN A 9 -3.07 -7.86 6.53
CA ASN A 9 -2.61 -6.60 5.96
C ASN A 9 -2.27 -6.74 4.48
N CYS A 10 -3.01 -6.02 3.63
CA CYS A 10 -2.88 -6.08 2.18
C CYS A 10 -2.92 -7.52 1.65
N ALA A 11 -3.63 -8.43 2.33
CA ALA A 11 -3.54 -9.86 2.06
C ALA A 11 -3.95 -10.23 0.63
N TYR A 12 -5.01 -9.58 0.11
CA TYR A 12 -5.41 -9.75 -1.28
C TYR A 12 -4.31 -9.26 -2.22
N VAL A 13 -3.80 -8.04 -2.02
CA VAL A 13 -2.72 -7.49 -2.85
C VAL A 13 -1.49 -8.39 -2.85
N ARG A 14 -1.05 -8.84 -1.67
CA ARG A 14 0.14 -9.67 -1.51
C ARG A 14 0.00 -11.01 -2.22
N SER A 15 -1.13 -11.68 -2.05
CA SER A 15 -1.36 -13.00 -2.63
C SER A 15 -1.67 -12.95 -4.13
N HIS A 16 -2.48 -11.97 -4.56
CA HIS A 16 -2.93 -11.87 -5.94
C HIS A 16 -1.87 -11.30 -6.88
N TYR A 17 -1.17 -10.23 -6.46
CA TYR A 17 -0.14 -9.59 -7.28
C TYR A 17 1.28 -10.05 -6.93
N ASN A 18 1.45 -10.91 -5.92
CA ASN A 18 2.74 -11.43 -5.47
C ASN A 18 3.75 -10.33 -5.10
N VAL A 19 3.29 -9.29 -4.40
CA VAL A 19 4.12 -8.16 -3.95
C VAL A 19 4.15 -8.08 -2.42
N PRO A 20 5.24 -7.58 -1.80
CA PRO A 20 5.34 -7.47 -0.34
C PRO A 20 4.59 -6.23 0.20
N ALA A 21 3.34 -6.01 -0.19
CA ALA A 21 2.57 -4.85 0.26
C ALA A 21 2.23 -4.94 1.76
N GLU A 22 2.46 -3.85 2.50
CA GLU A 22 2.06 -3.73 3.90
C GLU A 22 1.81 -2.24 4.23
N ILE A 23 0.87 -1.94 5.13
CA ILE A 23 0.67 -0.58 5.64
C ILE A 23 1.95 -0.11 6.34
N GLY A 24 2.38 1.12 6.04
CA GLY A 24 3.64 1.71 6.50
C GLY A 24 4.80 1.48 5.54
N ARG A 25 4.66 0.62 4.52
CA ARG A 25 5.72 0.35 3.56
C ARG A 25 5.98 1.50 2.62
N ARG A 26 7.26 1.76 2.36
CA ARG A 26 7.74 2.64 1.30
C ARG A 26 7.60 1.99 -0.07
N VAL A 27 7.05 2.73 -1.03
CA VAL A 27 6.80 2.26 -2.39
C VAL A 27 7.18 3.32 -3.41
N ILE A 28 7.35 2.88 -4.65
CA ILE A 28 7.34 3.74 -5.83
C ILE A 28 6.01 3.50 -6.53
N ALA A 29 5.15 4.53 -6.62
CA ALA A 29 3.88 4.45 -7.30
C ALA A 29 3.86 5.48 -8.43
N ASN A 30 3.63 5.01 -9.66
CA ASN A 30 3.73 5.82 -10.88
C ASN A 30 5.08 6.57 -11.02
N GLY A 31 6.18 5.97 -10.56
CA GLY A 31 7.50 6.58 -10.59
C GLY A 31 7.80 7.55 -9.44
N GLU A 32 6.83 7.80 -8.54
CA GLU A 32 6.99 8.72 -7.41
C GLU A 32 7.08 7.96 -6.07
N PRO A 33 7.94 8.39 -5.13
CA PRO A 33 8.05 7.78 -3.82
C PRO A 33 6.83 8.08 -2.94
N GLY A 34 6.43 7.10 -2.14
CA GLY A 34 5.32 7.25 -1.20
C GLY A 34 5.26 6.16 -0.14
N VAL A 35 4.17 6.17 0.63
CA VAL A 35 3.91 5.21 1.71
C VAL A 35 2.49 4.64 1.61
N ILE A 36 2.37 3.31 1.74
CA ILE A 36 1.06 2.64 1.86
C ILE A 36 0.47 2.99 3.22
N ILE A 37 -0.76 3.48 3.24
CA ILE A 37 -1.45 3.85 4.49
C ILE A 37 -2.84 3.24 4.62
N ALA A 38 -3.35 2.60 3.56
CA ALA A 38 -4.63 1.92 3.59
C ALA A 38 -4.60 0.66 2.71
N ASP A 39 -5.16 -0.42 3.24
CA ASP A 39 -5.55 -1.58 2.45
C ASP A 39 -6.90 -1.28 1.77
N ARG A 40 -6.98 -1.43 0.45
CA ARG A 40 -8.18 -1.17 -0.36
C ARG A 40 -8.54 -2.38 -1.23
N GLY A 41 -8.15 -3.58 -0.84
CA GLY A 41 -8.50 -4.82 -1.53
C GLY A 41 -7.69 -5.04 -2.80
N HIS A 42 -8.21 -4.65 -3.97
CA HIS A 42 -7.52 -4.79 -5.26
C HIS A 42 -6.45 -3.71 -5.53
N CYS A 43 -6.41 -2.67 -4.71
CA CYS A 43 -5.42 -1.60 -4.78
C CYS A 43 -4.79 -1.37 -3.41
N ILE A 44 -3.64 -0.71 -3.42
CA ILE A 44 -3.11 -0.06 -2.22
C ILE A 44 -3.58 1.41 -2.18
N GLY A 45 -3.87 1.90 -0.98
CA GLY A 45 -4.02 3.33 -0.72
C GLY A 45 -2.68 3.89 -0.27
N ALA A 46 -2.08 4.80 -1.03
CA ALA A 46 -0.80 5.42 -0.71
C ALA A 46 -0.87 6.95 -0.73
N ILE A 47 0.02 7.59 0.03
CA ILE A 47 0.34 9.02 -0.08
C ILE A 47 1.70 9.13 -0.75
N LEU A 48 1.78 9.96 -1.80
CA LEU A 48 3.05 10.34 -2.41
C LEU A 48 3.70 11.45 -1.60
N ASP A 49 5.03 11.41 -1.47
CA ASP A 49 5.79 12.41 -0.72
C ASP A 49 5.65 13.82 -1.33
N SER A 50 5.44 13.88 -2.64
CA SER A 50 5.24 15.09 -3.42
C SER A 50 3.87 15.75 -3.19
N ASP A 51 2.87 15.04 -2.63
CA ASP A 51 1.53 15.59 -2.43
C ASP A 51 1.47 16.45 -1.14
N PRO A 52 1.44 17.79 -1.25
CA PRO A 52 1.47 18.66 -0.07
C PRO A 52 0.20 18.56 0.78
N LYS A 53 -0.89 18.02 0.20
CA LYS A 53 -2.16 17.81 0.88
C LYS A 53 -2.25 16.41 1.49
N LYS A 54 -1.21 15.59 1.35
CA LYS A 54 -1.12 14.22 1.89
C LYS A 54 -2.35 13.37 1.53
N ARG A 55 -2.81 13.47 0.28
CA ARG A 55 -4.03 12.78 -0.16
C ARG A 55 -3.77 11.29 -0.37
N ILE A 56 -4.68 10.47 0.16
CA ILE A 56 -4.69 9.03 -0.08
C ILE A 56 -5.22 8.76 -1.48
N ARG A 57 -4.44 8.11 -2.34
CA ARG A 57 -4.87 7.71 -3.68
C ARG A 57 -4.71 6.20 -3.87
N ASN A 58 -5.52 5.64 -4.78
CA ASN A 58 -5.44 4.23 -5.15
C ASN A 58 -4.33 4.01 -6.15
N TYR A 59 -3.52 2.99 -5.92
CA TYR A 59 -2.52 2.51 -6.88
C TYR A 59 -2.65 1.00 -7.03
N HIS A 60 -2.63 0.54 -8.28
CA HIS A 60 -2.56 -0.88 -8.58
C HIS A 60 -1.11 -1.34 -8.54
N PRO A 61 -0.82 -2.46 -7.88
CA PRO A 61 0.45 -3.15 -8.05
C PRO A 61 0.62 -3.57 -9.51
N THR A 62 1.82 -3.36 -10.03
CA THR A 62 2.26 -3.81 -11.37
C THR A 62 3.50 -4.68 -11.22
#